data_AF-A0A919TAY0-F1
#
_entry.id   AF-A0A919TAY0-F1
#
_cell.length_a   1.000
_cell.length_b   1.000
_cell.length_c   1.000
_cell.angle_alpha   90.00
_cell.angle_beta   90.00
_cell.angle_gamma   90.00
#
_symmetry.space_group_name_H-M   'P 1'
#
loop_
_entity.id
_entity.type
_entity.pdbx_description
1 polymer ?
#
loop_
_entity_poly.entity_id
_entity_poly.type
_entity_poly.pdbx_seq_one_letter_code
_entity_poly.pdbx_strand_id
1 'polypeptide(L)'
;MPKLLSEAEVDAFVDHRLIRLFDHEAQENLLRPDEVGHTWLSAGSSSVLLQSPDDIYLARFAFEFWDGPPAPLDVVDWPLSEVIPLFLPSGLLGVEAPTVGGQAEVFDVGEFQHYRVQAGWRAIPWDPNAVDEPQAYAVFQFWVDVAS
;
A
#
# COMPACT_ATOMS: atom_id res chain seq x y z
N MET A 1 -14.91 -19.46 -0.94
CA MET A 1 -13.82 -18.62 -0.43
C MET A 1 -13.24 -17.88 -1.62
N PRO A 2 -12.98 -16.58 -1.50
CA PRO A 2 -12.27 -15.84 -2.53
C PRO A 2 -10.92 -16.49 -2.85
N LYS A 3 -10.46 -16.33 -4.07
CA LYS A 3 -9.23 -16.87 -4.61
C LYS A 3 -8.29 -15.74 -4.98
N LEU A 4 -7.03 -15.89 -4.58
CA LEU A 4 -5.93 -15.05 -5.03
C LEU A 4 -5.71 -15.27 -6.55
N LEU A 5 -5.76 -14.17 -7.30
CA LEU A 5 -5.63 -14.17 -8.75
C LEU A 5 -4.20 -13.80 -9.19
N SER A 6 -3.57 -12.84 -8.51
CA SER A 6 -2.18 -12.44 -8.75
C SER A 6 -1.56 -11.82 -7.50
N GLU A 7 -0.23 -11.89 -7.43
CA GLU A 7 0.55 -11.32 -6.33
C GLU A 7 1.90 -10.77 -6.84
N ALA A 8 2.44 -9.79 -6.13
CA ALA A 8 3.79 -9.29 -6.35
C ALA A 8 4.37 -8.74 -5.05
N GLU A 9 5.70 -8.72 -4.94
CA GLU A 9 6.42 -8.06 -3.86
C GLU A 9 7.47 -7.10 -4.41
N VAL A 10 7.63 -5.96 -3.71
CA VAL A 10 8.67 -4.99 -4.03
C VAL A 10 9.19 -4.34 -2.75
N ASP A 11 10.50 -4.11 -2.70
CA ASP A 11 11.12 -3.30 -1.66
C ASP A 11 11.16 -1.84 -2.12
N ALA A 12 10.72 -0.93 -1.25
CA ALA A 12 10.68 0.49 -1.52
C ALA A 12 11.30 1.29 -0.37
N PHE A 13 12.04 2.33 -0.75
CA PHE A 13 12.60 3.26 0.22
C PHE A 13 11.49 4.06 0.91
N VAL A 14 11.75 4.39 2.16
CA VAL A 14 10.91 5.25 2.97
C VAL A 14 11.66 6.55 3.21
N ASP A 15 11.02 7.68 2.94
CA ASP A 15 11.64 8.98 3.09
C ASP A 15 10.78 9.90 3.93
N HIS A 16 11.36 10.50 4.97
CA HIS A 16 10.62 11.27 5.98
C HIS A 16 9.41 10.51 6.54
N ARG A 17 9.55 9.18 6.68
CA ARG A 17 8.48 8.24 7.09
C ARG A 17 7.34 8.11 6.07
N LEU A 18 7.47 8.64 4.86
CA LEU A 18 6.43 8.67 3.85
C LEU A 18 6.74 7.73 2.68
N ILE A 19 5.71 7.04 2.22
CA ILE A 19 5.69 6.26 0.98
C ILE A 19 4.35 6.48 0.30
N ARG A 20 4.36 6.65 -1.03
CA ARG A 20 3.15 6.78 -1.83
C ARG A 20 2.98 5.55 -2.71
N LEU A 21 1.77 4.99 -2.70
CA LEU A 21 1.24 4.09 -3.72
C LEU A 21 0.42 4.92 -4.70
N PHE A 22 0.60 4.74 -6.00
CA PHE A 22 -0.10 5.53 -7.02
C PHE A 22 -0.44 4.72 -8.25
N ASP A 23 -1.55 5.04 -8.90
CA ASP A 23 -1.81 4.61 -10.29
C ASP A 23 -0.91 5.40 -11.26
N HIS A 24 -0.44 4.79 -12.34
CA HIS A 24 0.42 5.45 -13.33
C HIS A 24 -0.16 6.77 -13.88
N GLU A 25 -1.49 6.90 -13.94
CA GLU A 25 -2.18 8.10 -14.42
C GLU A 25 -2.48 9.11 -13.29
N ALA A 26 -2.10 8.83 -12.04
CA ALA A 26 -2.45 9.64 -10.89
C ALA A 26 -1.69 10.99 -10.85
N GLN A 27 -2.45 12.08 -10.81
CA GLN A 27 -1.93 13.44 -10.61
C GLN A 27 -2.51 14.05 -9.33
N GLU A 28 -2.11 13.52 -8.18
CA GLU A 28 -2.64 13.92 -6.88
C GLU A 28 -1.54 14.36 -5.92
N ASN A 29 -1.80 15.47 -5.22
CA ASN A 29 -1.03 15.87 -4.05
C ASN A 29 -1.87 15.51 -2.82
N LEU A 30 -1.47 14.44 -2.13
CA LEU A 30 -2.13 14.01 -0.89
C LEU A 30 -1.56 14.76 0.31
N LEU A 31 -2.47 15.12 1.22
CA LEU A 31 -2.08 15.56 2.56
C LEU A 31 -1.59 14.36 3.37
N ARG A 32 -0.67 14.60 4.29
CA ARG A 32 -0.16 13.56 5.19
C ARG A 32 -1.28 13.00 6.06
N PRO A 33 -1.23 11.71 6.45
CA PRO A 33 -2.24 11.10 7.31
C PRO A 33 -2.55 11.92 8.56
N ASP A 34 -1.52 12.43 9.24
CA ASP A 34 -1.67 13.25 10.45
C ASP A 34 -2.36 14.61 10.19
N GLU A 35 -2.23 15.18 9.00
CA GLU A 35 -2.90 16.42 8.59
C GLU A 35 -4.40 16.23 8.33
N VAL A 36 -4.83 15.02 7.99
CA VAL A 36 -6.25 14.66 7.76
C VAL A 36 -6.87 13.89 8.93
N GLY A 37 -6.14 13.73 10.05
CA GLY A 37 -6.63 13.06 11.25
C GLY A 37 -6.65 11.53 11.18
N HIS A 38 -5.92 10.95 10.22
CA HIS A 38 -5.71 9.51 10.09
C HIS A 38 -4.41 9.08 10.77
N THR A 39 -4.35 7.82 11.20
CA THR A 39 -3.22 7.32 11.99
C THR A 39 -1.98 7.03 11.14
N TRP A 40 -2.16 6.53 9.92
CA TRP A 40 -1.04 6.00 9.11
C TRP A 40 -1.26 6.03 7.59
N LEU A 41 -2.49 6.30 7.14
CA LEU A 41 -2.87 6.21 5.73
C LEU A 41 -3.77 7.38 5.35
N SER A 42 -3.50 7.98 4.20
CA SER A 42 -4.31 9.03 3.56
C SER A 42 -4.61 8.57 2.13
N ALA A 43 -5.89 8.40 1.80
CA ALA A 43 -6.31 7.95 0.48
C ALA A 43 -6.90 9.11 -0.33
N GLY A 44 -6.42 9.26 -1.56
CA GLY A 44 -7.05 10.08 -2.59
C GLY A 44 -7.91 9.25 -3.52
N SER A 45 -8.10 9.72 -4.76
CA SER A 45 -8.92 8.98 -5.73
C SER A 45 -8.14 7.85 -6.38
N SER A 46 -6.87 8.07 -6.69
CA SER A 46 -5.99 7.15 -7.43
C SER A 46 -4.60 7.01 -6.79
N SER A 47 -4.47 7.44 -5.54
CA SER A 47 -3.22 7.37 -4.79
C SER A 47 -3.48 7.15 -3.31
N VAL A 48 -2.50 6.59 -2.62
CA VAL A 48 -2.46 6.41 -1.18
C VAL A 48 -1.12 6.92 -0.67
N LEU A 49 -1.14 7.77 0.34
CA LEU A 49 0.04 8.20 1.07
C LEU A 49 0.07 7.50 2.42
N LEU A 50 1.13 6.75 2.66
CA LEU A 50 1.42 6.07 3.91
C LEU A 50 2.39 6.90 4.74
N GLN A 51 2.20 6.86 6.05
CA GLN A 51 3.12 7.40 7.04
C GLN A 51 3.50 6.29 8.01
N SER A 52 4.74 5.81 7.92
CA SER A 52 5.31 4.85 8.85
C SER A 52 5.25 5.41 10.28
N PRO A 53 4.81 4.63 11.29
CA PRO A 53 4.91 5.01 12.70
C PRO A 53 6.36 5.17 13.18
N ASP A 54 7.27 4.45 12.54
CA ASP A 54 8.67 4.33 12.92
C ASP A 54 9.58 5.01 11.89
N ASP A 55 10.75 5.44 12.35
CA ASP A 55 11.81 5.97 11.48
C ASP A 55 12.56 4.81 10.84
N ILE A 56 12.16 4.47 9.62
CA ILE A 56 12.70 3.37 8.81
C ILE A 56 13.12 3.89 7.44
N TYR A 57 14.02 3.17 6.77
CA TYR A 57 14.50 3.52 5.44
C TYR A 57 14.02 2.56 4.36
N LEU A 58 13.58 1.34 4.70
CA LEU A 58 13.16 0.32 3.74
C LEU A 58 11.93 -0.45 4.24
N ALA A 59 10.94 -0.62 3.36
CA ALA A 59 9.76 -1.45 3.61
C ALA A 59 9.48 -2.38 2.42
N ARG A 60 8.98 -3.58 2.72
CA ARG A 60 8.51 -4.53 1.71
C ARG A 60 7.01 -4.39 1.51
N PHE A 61 6.60 -4.23 0.27
CA PHE A 61 5.20 -4.14 -0.13
C PHE A 61 4.80 -5.44 -0.80
N ALA A 62 3.75 -6.09 -0.29
CA ALA A 62 3.07 -7.21 -0.91
C ALA A 62 1.75 -6.71 -1.51
N PHE A 63 1.56 -6.95 -2.81
CA PHE A 63 0.33 -6.65 -3.53
C PHE A 63 -0.38 -7.94 -3.89
N GLU A 64 -1.68 -7.97 -3.69
CA GLU A 64 -2.50 -9.15 -3.94
C GLU A 64 -3.81 -8.74 -4.62
N PHE A 65 -4.17 -9.37 -5.73
CA PHE A 65 -5.48 -9.19 -6.35
C PHE A 65 -6.35 -10.43 -6.18
N TRP A 66 -7.57 -10.25 -5.71
CA TRP A 66 -8.51 -11.31 -5.35
C TRP A 66 -9.80 -11.23 -6.16
N ASP A 67 -10.44 -12.39 -6.41
CA ASP A 67 -11.75 -12.46 -7.08
C ASP A 67 -12.95 -12.08 -6.19
N GLY A 68 -12.67 -11.58 -4.99
CA GLY A 68 -13.64 -11.15 -3.98
C GLY A 68 -12.93 -10.70 -2.70
N PRO A 69 -13.68 -10.22 -1.69
CA PRO A 69 -13.09 -9.69 -0.46
C PRO A 69 -12.33 -10.79 0.30
N PRO A 70 -11.01 -10.65 0.53
CA PRO A 70 -10.23 -11.64 1.28
C PRO A 70 -10.67 -11.70 2.74
N ALA A 71 -10.08 -12.64 3.49
CA ALA A 71 -10.29 -12.68 4.93
C ALA A 71 -9.74 -11.40 5.60
N PRO A 72 -10.38 -10.90 6.67
CA PRO A 72 -9.83 -9.79 7.44
C PRO A 72 -8.41 -10.08 7.93
N LEU A 73 -7.55 -9.07 7.93
CA LEU A 73 -6.20 -9.15 8.47
C LEU A 73 -6.31 -9.31 9.99
N ASP A 74 -5.51 -10.20 10.56
CA ASP A 74 -5.43 -10.34 12.02
C ASP A 74 -4.73 -9.10 12.60
N VAL A 75 -5.41 -8.40 13.51
CA VAL A 75 -4.89 -7.19 14.15
C VAL A 75 -3.64 -7.46 15.00
N VAL A 76 -3.41 -8.70 15.42
CA VAL A 76 -2.19 -9.09 16.13
C VAL A 76 -0.99 -9.05 15.19
N ASP A 77 -1.17 -9.53 13.96
CA ASP A 77 -0.11 -9.57 12.94
C ASP A 77 -0.01 -8.25 12.16
N TRP A 78 -1.13 -7.52 12.05
CA TRP A 78 -1.29 -6.28 11.29
C TRP A 78 -1.93 -5.20 12.18
N PRO A 79 -1.14 -4.61 13.11
CA PRO A 79 -1.64 -3.67 14.11
C PRO A 79 -2.23 -2.40 13.50
N LEU A 80 -1.81 -2.05 12.28
CA LEU A 80 -2.41 -1.00 11.48
C LEU A 80 -3.06 -1.66 10.27
N SER A 81 -4.38 -1.51 10.16
CA SER A 81 -5.12 -1.99 8.99
C SER A 81 -6.31 -1.09 8.72
N GLU A 82 -6.65 -0.96 7.43
CA GLU A 82 -7.78 -0.15 6.97
C GLU A 82 -8.33 -0.71 5.66
N VAL A 83 -9.62 -0.52 5.41
CA VAL A 83 -10.24 -0.81 4.11
C VAL A 83 -10.66 0.49 3.46
N ILE A 84 -10.10 0.80 2.30
CA ILE A 84 -10.35 2.04 1.57
C ILE A 84 -10.94 1.75 0.18
N PRO A 85 -11.77 2.64 -0.38
CA PRO A 85 -12.04 2.66 -1.81
C PRO A 85 -10.83 3.26 -2.55
N LEU A 86 -10.51 2.72 -3.73
CA LEU A 86 -9.49 3.27 -4.60
C LEU A 86 -9.91 3.11 -6.06
N PHE A 87 -9.76 4.15 -6.84
CA PHE A 87 -10.06 4.14 -8.27
C PHE A 87 -8.75 4.15 -9.05
N LEU A 88 -8.55 3.15 -9.90
CA LEU A 88 -7.29 2.93 -10.61
C LEU A 88 -7.55 3.00 -12.11
N PRO A 89 -7.31 4.17 -12.74
CA PRO A 89 -7.60 4.37 -14.16
C PRO A 89 -6.79 3.48 -15.10
N SER A 90 -5.50 3.28 -14.80
CA SER A 90 -4.64 2.38 -15.58
C SER A 90 -4.60 0.98 -14.99
N GLY A 91 -4.79 0.86 -13.67
CA GLY A 91 -4.61 -0.39 -12.93
C GLY A 91 -3.15 -0.80 -12.75
N LEU A 92 -2.21 0.03 -13.22
CA LEU A 92 -0.78 -0.15 -13.02
C LEU A 92 -0.35 0.67 -11.81
N LEU A 93 0.05 -0.02 -10.75
CA LEU A 93 0.49 0.59 -9.51
C LEU A 93 1.99 0.87 -9.54
N GLY A 94 2.39 1.99 -8.95
CA GLY A 94 3.77 2.32 -8.62
C GLY A 94 3.92 2.63 -7.14
N VAL A 95 5.15 2.54 -6.64
CA VAL A 95 5.52 2.91 -5.26
C VAL A 95 6.67 3.90 -5.29
N GLU A 96 6.53 5.02 -4.60
CA GLU A 96 7.58 6.05 -4.51
C GLU A 96 7.73 6.65 -3.11
N ALA A 97 8.96 7.06 -2.81
CA ALA A 97 9.28 7.95 -1.70
C ALA A 97 9.38 9.40 -2.21
N PRO A 98 8.82 10.40 -1.51
CA PRO A 98 8.70 11.77 -2.02
C PRO A 98 10.00 12.42 -2.52
N THR A 99 11.15 12.19 -1.88
CA THR A 99 12.43 12.80 -2.32
C THR A 99 13.42 11.82 -2.95
N VAL A 100 13.19 10.51 -2.80
CA VAL A 100 14.11 9.46 -3.29
C VAL A 100 13.66 8.90 -4.64
N GLY A 101 12.40 9.12 -5.02
CA GLY A 101 11.78 8.54 -6.21
C GLY A 101 11.24 7.13 -5.94
N GLY A 102 10.97 6.39 -7.00
CA GLY A 102 10.23 5.14 -6.88
C GLY A 102 10.35 4.21 -8.08
N GLN A 103 9.58 3.14 -8.00
CA GLN A 103 9.38 2.18 -9.07
C GLN A 103 7.95 2.34 -9.59
N ALA A 104 7.81 2.62 -10.89
CA ALA A 104 6.52 2.57 -11.57
C ALA A 104 6.21 1.12 -11.99
N GLU A 105 4.93 0.82 -12.19
CA GLU A 105 4.46 -0.46 -12.76
C GLU A 105 4.91 -1.70 -11.95
N VAL A 106 4.88 -1.61 -10.62
CA VAL A 106 5.24 -2.71 -9.71
C VAL A 106 4.18 -3.79 -9.62
N PHE A 107 2.92 -3.46 -9.93
CA PHE A 107 1.81 -4.40 -9.88
C PHE A 107 0.70 -4.00 -10.86
N ASP A 108 0.20 -4.97 -11.62
CA ASP A 108 -0.95 -4.82 -12.51
C ASP A 108 -2.17 -5.47 -11.85
N VAL A 109 -3.13 -4.64 -11.45
CA VAL A 109 -4.38 -5.08 -10.81
C VAL A 109 -5.53 -5.27 -11.82
N GLY A 110 -5.27 -5.09 -13.11
CA GLY A 110 -6.24 -5.22 -14.21
C GLY A 110 -6.76 -3.88 -14.73
N GLU A 111 -7.87 -3.91 -15.47
CA GLU A 111 -8.38 -2.73 -16.18
C GLU A 111 -9.09 -1.70 -15.28
N PHE A 112 -9.21 -0.46 -15.78
CA PHE A 112 -10.00 0.68 -15.25
C PHE A 112 -11.20 0.27 -14.38
N GLN A 113 -11.04 0.32 -13.06
CA GLN A 113 -12.10 -0.10 -12.13
C GLN A 113 -12.02 0.62 -10.78
N HIS A 114 -13.14 0.57 -10.05
CA HIS A 114 -13.17 0.90 -8.63
C HIS A 114 -12.85 -0.37 -7.84
N TYR A 115 -11.85 -0.26 -6.98
CA TYR A 115 -11.39 -1.31 -6.11
C TYR A 115 -11.74 -0.97 -4.66
N ARG A 116 -11.98 -2.02 -3.89
CA ARG A 116 -11.77 -1.98 -2.45
C ARG A 116 -10.39 -2.52 -2.16
N VAL A 117 -9.71 -1.88 -1.23
CA VAL A 117 -8.34 -2.20 -0.87
C VAL A 117 -8.28 -2.38 0.62
N GLN A 118 -7.87 -3.56 1.05
CA GLN A 118 -7.50 -3.83 2.43
C GLN A 118 -6.00 -3.64 2.55
N ALA A 119 -5.61 -2.62 3.30
CA ALA A 119 -4.24 -2.27 3.56
C ALA A 119 -3.85 -2.70 4.98
N GLY A 120 -2.65 -3.23 5.14
CA GLY A 120 -2.06 -3.58 6.42
C GLY A 120 -0.62 -3.11 6.53
N TRP A 121 -0.21 -2.74 7.73
CA TRP A 121 1.17 -2.39 8.05
C TRP A 121 1.64 -3.02 9.35
N ARG A 122 2.88 -3.52 9.34
CA ARG A 122 3.57 -4.03 10.53
C ARG A 122 5.07 -3.71 10.48
N ALA A 123 5.61 -3.30 11.61
CA ALA A 123 7.05 -3.18 11.79
C ALA A 123 7.68 -4.57 11.95
N ILE A 124 8.91 -4.73 11.47
CA ILE A 124 9.74 -5.89 11.71
C ILE A 124 10.61 -5.59 12.94
N PRO A 125 10.77 -6.54 13.88
CA PRO A 125 11.68 -6.35 15.01
C PRO A 125 13.09 -5.99 14.51
N TRP A 126 13.65 -4.92 15.07
CA TRP A 126 14.96 -4.44 14.67
C TRP A 126 16.05 -5.50 14.89
N ASP A 127 16.82 -5.78 13.85
CA ASP A 127 18.04 -6.59 13.90
C ASP A 127 19.24 -5.74 13.42
N PRO A 128 20.24 -5.47 14.27
CA PRO A 128 21.42 -4.68 13.89
C PRO A 128 22.26 -5.32 12.79
N ASN A 129 22.08 -6.62 12.48
CA ASN A 129 22.83 -7.32 11.45
C ASN A 129 22.14 -7.31 10.08
N ALA A 130 20.88 -6.85 10.03
CA ALA A 130 20.02 -6.89 8.85
C ALA A 130 19.97 -5.50 8.17
N VAL A 131 21.14 -4.94 7.87
CA VAL A 131 21.30 -3.54 7.39
C VAL A 131 20.79 -3.28 5.97
N ASP A 132 20.44 -4.33 5.22
CA ASP A 132 19.88 -4.23 3.86
C ASP A 132 18.50 -4.92 3.78
N GLU A 133 17.93 -5.36 4.90
CA GLU A 133 16.64 -6.02 4.95
C GLU A 133 15.52 -4.99 5.22
N PRO A 134 14.28 -5.25 4.74
CA PRO A 134 13.13 -4.45 5.09
C PRO A 134 12.97 -4.33 6.61
N GLN A 135 12.51 -3.17 7.06
CA GLN A 135 12.20 -2.90 8.47
C GLN A 135 10.70 -2.89 8.75
N ALA A 136 9.87 -2.96 7.70
CA ALA A 136 8.43 -3.11 7.80
C ALA A 136 7.89 -3.91 6.62
N TYR A 137 6.68 -4.45 6.81
CA TYR A 137 5.85 -5.01 5.75
C TYR A 137 4.59 -4.18 5.60
N ALA A 138 4.23 -3.90 4.36
CA ALA A 138 2.91 -3.42 3.97
C ALA A 138 2.25 -4.48 3.08
N VAL A 139 0.96 -4.73 3.28
CA VAL A 139 0.16 -5.56 2.37
C VAL A 139 -1.00 -4.75 1.82
N PHE A 140 -1.27 -4.92 0.53
CA PHE A 140 -2.38 -4.29 -0.18
C PHE A 140 -3.15 -5.35 -0.95
N GLN A 141 -4.34 -5.66 -0.47
CA GLN A 141 -5.21 -6.67 -1.06
C GLN A 141 -6.38 -5.99 -1.77
N PHE A 142 -6.44 -6.16 -3.09
CA PHE A 142 -7.41 -5.53 -3.98
C PHE A 142 -8.52 -6.52 -4.35
N TRP A 143 -9.75 -6.02 -4.42
CA TRP A 143 -10.86 -6.70 -5.10
C TRP A 143 -11.78 -5.66 -5.72
N VAL A 144 -12.52 -6.06 -6.76
CA VAL A 144 -13.44 -5.15 -7.46
C VAL A 144 -14.60 -4.76 -6.53
N ASP A 145 -14.88 -3.46 -6.42
CA ASP A 145 -16.06 -2.95 -5.71
C ASP A 145 -17.29 -3.16 -6.61
N VAL A 146 -17.97 -4.29 -6.43
CA VAL A 146 -19.21 -4.57 -7.16
C VAL A 146 -20.28 -3.66 -6.56
N ALA A 147 -20.54 -2.52 -7.21
CA ALA A 147 -21.63 -1.63 -6.85
C ALA A 147 -22.91 -2.47 -6.73
N SER A 148 -23.45 -2.54 -5.51
CA SER A 148 -24.68 -3.25 -5.18
C SER A 148 -25.90 -2.50 -5.70
#